data_AF-A0A183FEZ9-F1
#
_entry.id   AF-A0A183FEZ9-F1
#
_cell.length_a   1.000
_cell.length_b   1.000
_cell.length_c   1.000
_cell.angle_alpha   90.00
_cell.angle_beta   90.00
_cell.angle_gamma   90.00
#
_symmetry.space_group_name_H-M   'P 1'
#
loop_
_entity.id
_entity.type
_entity.pdbx_description
1 polymer ?
#
loop_
_entity_poly.entity_id
_entity_poly.type
_entity_poly.pdbx_seq_one_letter_code
_entity_poly.pdbx_strand_id
1 'polypeptide(L)'
;MISGMYMGELVRIVIEKLARKGVMFKGDATAISKAGCFATKHVSEVETELEEGGKEKSFPKTREILREIGVRNITDEDCLHVAYISASVSTRAAYLTAAAIAEVLNHMKRPFVTVGVDGSVYRFHPFFKRLLDEKITALIDSGVKVTFG
;
A
#
# COMPACT_ATOMS: atom_id res chain seq x y z
N MET A 1 4.29 -3.04 10.80
CA MET A 1 5.08 -2.37 9.73
C MET A 1 4.91 -3.00 8.34
N ILE A 2 4.62 -4.30 8.22
CA ILE A 2 4.53 -5.03 6.93
C ILE A 2 3.16 -5.69 6.71
N SER A 3 2.59 -6.31 7.76
CA SER A 3 1.37 -7.13 7.61
C SER A 3 0.18 -6.33 7.07
N GLY A 4 -0.54 -6.98 6.13
CA GLY A 4 -1.80 -6.50 5.58
C GLY A 4 -2.94 -6.40 6.58
N MET A 5 -2.80 -6.82 7.84
CA MET A 5 -3.80 -6.47 8.86
C MET A 5 -3.73 -4.98 9.24
N TYR A 6 -2.55 -4.36 9.13
CA TYR A 6 -2.28 -3.02 9.69
C TYR A 6 -2.09 -1.92 8.65
N MET A 7 -1.91 -2.26 7.37
CA MET A 7 -1.65 -1.24 6.34
C MET A 7 -2.80 -0.25 6.20
N GLY A 8 -4.05 -0.74 6.15
CA GLY A 8 -5.21 0.12 6.12
C GLY A 8 -5.29 1.07 7.32
N GLU A 9 -4.99 0.58 8.52
CA GLU A 9 -5.00 1.42 9.73
C GLU A 9 -3.88 2.46 9.74
N LEU A 10 -2.68 2.11 9.24
CA LEU A 10 -1.60 3.09 9.07
C LEU A 10 -1.99 4.20 8.09
N VAL A 11 -2.62 3.85 6.96
CA VAL A 11 -3.17 4.82 6.01
C VAL A 11 -4.22 5.70 6.68
N ARG A 12 -5.16 5.10 7.42
CA ARG A 12 -6.20 5.83 8.17
C ARG A 12 -5.61 6.86 9.13
N ILE A 13 -4.61 6.49 9.92
CA ILE A 13 -3.98 7.38 10.91
C ILE A 13 -3.34 8.59 10.21
N VAL A 14 -2.68 8.37 9.06
CA VAL A 14 -2.08 9.47 8.29
C VAL A 14 -3.16 10.39 7.74
N ILE A 15 -4.22 9.82 7.14
CA ILE A 15 -5.36 10.60 6.62
C ILE A 15 -6.02 11.41 7.75
N GLU A 16 -6.30 10.79 8.90
CA GLU A 16 -6.90 11.48 10.05
C GLU A 16 -6.02 12.65 10.51
N LYS A 17 -4.70 12.44 10.60
CA LYS A 17 -3.76 13.50 10.99
C LYS A 17 -3.76 14.66 9.99
N LEU A 18 -3.86 14.39 8.70
CA LEU A 18 -3.93 15.42 7.66
C LEU A 18 -5.28 16.14 7.65
N ALA A 19 -6.38 15.41 7.85
CA ALA A 19 -7.72 15.97 8.00
C ALA A 19 -7.76 16.91 9.22
N ARG A 20 -7.27 16.49 10.39
CA ARG A 20 -7.19 17.36 11.59
C ARG A 20 -6.35 18.62 11.40
N LYS A 21 -5.42 18.62 10.45
CA LYS A 21 -4.61 19.78 10.06
C LYS A 21 -5.27 20.67 9.00
N GLY A 22 -6.46 20.33 8.53
CA GLY A 22 -7.17 21.07 7.48
C GLY A 22 -6.66 20.81 6.06
N VAL A 23 -5.76 19.84 5.86
CA VAL A 23 -5.19 19.53 4.53
C VAL A 23 -6.14 18.68 3.69
N MET A 24 -6.93 17.83 4.33
CA MET A 24 -7.90 16.95 3.68
C MET A 24 -9.28 17.16 4.26
N PHE A 25 -10.31 16.83 3.48
CA PHE A 25 -11.72 16.80 3.90
C PHE A 25 -12.21 18.10 4.56
N LYS A 26 -11.62 19.24 4.16
CA LYS A 26 -11.91 20.57 4.73
C LYS A 26 -11.79 20.63 6.26
N GLY A 27 -10.93 19.80 6.86
CA GLY A 27 -10.77 19.75 8.32
C GLY A 27 -11.61 18.70 9.04
N ASP A 28 -12.58 18.06 8.37
CA ASP A 28 -13.46 17.08 9.02
C ASP A 28 -12.80 15.70 9.11
N ALA A 29 -12.33 15.36 10.31
CA ALA A 29 -11.74 14.06 10.61
C ALA A 29 -12.74 13.07 11.22
N THR A 30 -14.01 13.42 11.41
CA THR A 30 -14.94 12.68 12.27
C THR A 30 -15.15 11.26 11.79
N ALA A 31 -15.45 11.07 10.51
CA ALA A 31 -15.69 9.75 9.92
C ALA A 31 -14.41 8.89 9.90
N ILE A 32 -13.29 9.48 9.50
CA ILE A 32 -12.01 8.75 9.38
C ILE A 32 -11.35 8.44 10.74
N SER A 33 -11.81 9.05 11.83
CA SER A 33 -11.29 8.80 13.19
C SER A 33 -11.67 7.43 13.75
N LYS A 34 -12.64 6.73 13.15
CA LYS A 34 -13.06 5.40 13.60
C LYS A 34 -11.98 4.37 13.25
N ALA A 35 -11.33 3.81 14.27
CA ALA A 35 -10.33 2.76 14.10
C ALA A 35 -10.87 1.60 13.24
N GLY A 36 -10.05 1.11 12.31
CA GLY A 36 -10.39 0.01 11.42
C GLY A 36 -11.40 0.34 10.30
N CYS A 37 -11.84 1.60 10.16
CA CYS A 37 -12.77 1.96 9.07
C CYS A 37 -12.11 1.91 7.68
N PHE A 38 -10.78 2.02 7.61
CA PHE A 38 -10.02 1.89 6.37
C PHE A 38 -9.26 0.56 6.38
N ALA A 39 -9.83 -0.44 5.71
CA ALA A 39 -9.25 -1.78 5.64
C ALA A 39 -8.15 -1.87 4.56
N THR A 40 -7.31 -2.89 4.65
CA THR A 40 -6.25 -3.11 3.66
C THR A 40 -6.76 -3.42 2.26
N LYS A 41 -7.97 -3.99 2.12
CA LYS A 41 -8.61 -4.11 0.80
C LYS A 41 -8.76 -2.75 0.11
N HIS A 42 -9.05 -1.69 0.88
CA HIS A 42 -9.19 -0.34 0.34
C HIS A 42 -7.86 0.20 -0.18
N VAL A 43 -6.73 -0.14 0.46
CA VAL A 43 -5.39 0.21 -0.04
C VAL A 43 -5.19 -0.36 -1.45
N SER A 44 -5.47 -1.67 -1.62
CA SER A 44 -5.37 -2.31 -2.93
C SER A 44 -6.32 -1.70 -3.95
N GLU A 45 -7.60 -1.49 -3.61
CA GLU A 45 -8.60 -0.92 -4.52
C GLU A 45 -8.25 0.50 -4.98
N VAL A 46 -7.77 1.35 -4.05
CA VAL A 46 -7.33 2.71 -4.35
C VAL A 46 -6.11 2.71 -5.27
N GLU A 47 -5.13 1.85 -5.01
CA GLU A 47 -3.93 1.76 -5.85
C GLU A 47 -4.21 1.16 -7.22
N THR A 48 -5.13 0.20 -7.33
CA THR A 48 -5.60 -0.34 -8.62
C THR A 48 -6.30 0.74 -9.42
N GLU A 49 -7.19 1.52 -8.79
CA GLU A 49 -7.83 2.66 -9.46
C GLU A 49 -6.79 3.67 -9.97
N LEU A 50 -5.73 3.94 -9.19
CA LEU A 50 -4.65 4.83 -9.62
C LEU A 50 -3.91 4.28 -10.86
N GLU A 51 -3.67 2.96 -10.92
CA GLU A 51 -3.06 2.28 -12.06
C GLU A 51 -3.94 2.38 -13.33
N GLU A 52 -5.25 2.23 -13.17
CA GLU A 52 -6.23 2.18 -14.26
C GLU A 52 -6.72 3.55 -14.76
N GLY A 53 -5.96 4.63 -14.48
CA GLY A 53 -6.30 5.99 -14.90
C GLY A 53 -7.39 6.64 -14.03
N GLY A 54 -7.33 6.42 -12.71
CA GLY A 54 -8.27 6.99 -11.75
C GLY A 54 -8.32 8.53 -11.77
N LYS A 55 -7.22 9.19 -12.15
CA LYS A 55 -7.13 10.65 -12.28
C LYS A 55 -8.08 11.18 -13.36
N GLU A 56 -8.12 10.52 -14.51
CA GLU A 56 -8.95 10.88 -15.65
C GLU A 56 -10.44 10.60 -15.39
N LYS A 57 -10.72 9.67 -14.46
CA LYS A 57 -12.08 9.24 -14.10
C LYS A 57 -12.63 9.90 -12.83
N SER A 58 -11.90 10.84 -12.21
CA SER A 58 -12.24 11.46 -10.92
C SER A 58 -12.44 10.45 -9.77
N PHE A 59 -11.65 9.38 -9.75
CA PHE A 59 -11.56 8.42 -8.63
C PHE A 59 -12.90 7.84 -8.11
N PRO A 60 -13.75 7.25 -8.96
CA PRO A 60 -15.06 6.73 -8.54
C PRO A 60 -14.99 5.72 -7.39
N LYS A 61 -14.00 4.82 -7.38
CA LYS A 61 -13.83 3.79 -6.37
C LYS A 61 -13.34 4.36 -5.04
N THR A 62 -12.32 5.23 -5.06
CA THR A 62 -11.86 5.92 -3.85
C THR A 62 -12.99 6.73 -3.22
N ARG A 63 -13.80 7.42 -4.05
CA ARG A 63 -14.97 8.18 -3.58
C ARG A 63 -16.04 7.28 -2.96
N GLU A 64 -16.32 6.12 -3.55
CA GLU A 64 -17.23 5.12 -2.98
C GLU A 64 -16.77 4.70 -1.58
N ILE A 65 -15.52 4.26 -1.45
CA ILE A 65 -14.92 3.83 -0.17
C ILE A 65 -15.03 4.95 0.89
N LEU A 66 -14.67 6.18 0.52
CA LEU A 66 -14.74 7.32 1.44
C LEU A 66 -16.18 7.66 1.86
N ARG A 67 -17.15 7.55 0.94
CA ARG A 67 -18.57 7.74 1.25
C ARG A 67 -19.10 6.66 2.19
N GLU A 68 -18.73 5.40 1.97
CA GLU A 68 -19.10 4.28 2.85
C GLU A 68 -18.57 4.45 4.27
N ILE A 69 -17.36 5.02 4.41
CA ILE A 69 -16.77 5.38 5.71
C ILE A 69 -17.53 6.55 6.37
N GLY A 70 -18.23 7.36 5.58
CA GLY A 70 -19.03 8.51 6.03
C GLY A 70 -18.38 9.87 5.78
N VAL A 71 -17.30 9.93 4.99
CA VAL A 71 -16.67 11.19 4.59
C VAL A 71 -17.56 11.94 3.60
N ARG A 72 -17.70 13.25 3.80
CA ARG A 72 -18.54 14.14 2.98
C ARG A 72 -17.70 15.14 2.21
N ASN A 73 -18.29 15.77 1.18
CA ASN A 73 -17.66 16.83 0.39
C ASN A 73 -16.29 16.46 -0.21
N ILE A 74 -16.11 15.20 -0.61
CA ILE A 74 -14.86 14.66 -1.15
C ILE A 74 -14.47 15.36 -2.45
N THR A 75 -13.23 15.82 -2.55
CA THR A 75 -12.64 16.43 -3.76
C THR A 75 -11.76 15.42 -4.52
N ASP A 76 -11.39 15.75 -5.77
CA ASP A 76 -10.42 14.93 -6.53
C ASP A 76 -9.03 14.97 -5.88
N GLU A 77 -8.68 16.10 -5.28
CA GLU A 77 -7.43 16.28 -4.52
C GLU A 77 -7.39 15.38 -3.27
N ASP A 78 -8.51 15.27 -2.53
CA ASP A 78 -8.61 14.33 -1.42
C ASP A 78 -8.36 12.88 -1.88
N CYS A 79 -8.93 12.47 -3.01
CA CYS A 79 -8.75 11.12 -3.54
C CYS A 79 -7.30 10.86 -3.97
N LEU A 80 -6.67 11.84 -4.62
CA LEU A 80 -5.26 11.77 -4.99
C LEU A 80 -4.36 11.65 -3.75
N HIS A 81 -4.65 12.39 -2.67
CA HIS A 81 -3.94 12.27 -1.40
C HIS A 81 -4.11 10.88 -0.79
N VAL A 82 -5.32 10.31 -0.77
CA VAL A 82 -5.55 8.94 -0.29
C VAL A 82 -4.74 7.93 -1.10
N ALA A 83 -4.69 8.07 -2.42
CA ALA A 83 -3.90 7.20 -3.28
C ALA A 83 -2.39 7.32 -3.02
N TYR A 84 -1.88 8.54 -2.88
CA TYR A 84 -0.47 8.77 -2.58
C TYR A 84 -0.05 8.21 -1.22
N ILE A 85 -0.88 8.40 -0.19
CA ILE A 85 -0.63 7.86 1.16
C ILE A 85 -0.64 6.33 1.12
N SER A 86 -1.61 5.74 0.41
CA SER A 86 -1.72 4.28 0.22
C SER A 86 -0.45 3.71 -0.41
N ALA A 87 -0.05 4.26 -1.57
CA ALA A 87 1.17 3.88 -2.27
C ALA A 87 2.44 4.02 -1.43
N SER A 88 2.53 5.09 -0.63
CA SER A 88 3.66 5.31 0.28
C SER A 88 3.74 4.22 1.36
N VAL A 89 2.61 3.83 1.94
CA VAL A 89 2.54 2.81 2.99
C VAL A 89 2.81 1.41 2.43
N SER A 90 2.21 1.06 1.28
CA SER A 90 2.38 -0.24 0.64
C SER A 90 3.80 -0.43 0.10
N THR A 91 4.39 0.59 -0.52
CA THR A 91 5.79 0.58 -1.00
C THR A 91 6.77 0.37 0.15
N ARG A 92 6.59 1.08 1.27
CA ARG A 92 7.39 0.89 2.47
C ARG A 92 7.28 -0.55 3.00
N ALA A 93 6.07 -1.12 2.99
CA ALA A 93 5.85 -2.49 3.44
C ALA A 93 6.56 -3.51 2.51
N ALA A 94 6.46 -3.33 1.19
CA ALA A 94 7.17 -4.17 0.21
C ALA A 94 8.69 -4.09 0.41
N TYR A 95 9.25 -2.89 0.59
CA TYR A 95 10.69 -2.70 0.72
C TYR A 95 11.27 -3.27 2.01
N LEU A 96 10.57 -3.14 3.14
CA LEU A 96 11.00 -3.75 4.39
C LEU A 96 10.96 -5.28 4.32
N THR A 97 9.96 -5.84 3.62
CA THR A 97 9.88 -7.28 3.38
C THR A 97 11.02 -7.75 2.48
N ALA A 98 11.30 -7.01 1.40
CA ALA A 98 12.39 -7.29 0.48
C ALA A 98 13.75 -7.30 1.19
N ALA A 99 14.01 -6.32 2.06
CA ALA A 99 15.26 -6.26 2.81
C ALA A 99 15.47 -7.50 3.70
N ALA A 100 14.42 -7.96 4.38
CA ALA A 100 14.50 -9.17 5.19
C ALA A 100 14.75 -10.43 4.35
N ILE A 101 14.07 -10.55 3.20
CA ILE A 101 14.26 -11.69 2.28
C ILE A 101 15.68 -11.67 1.69
N ALA A 102 16.15 -10.51 1.22
CA ALA A 102 17.47 -10.35 0.64
C ALA A 102 18.58 -10.72 1.64
N GLU A 103 18.46 -10.32 2.90
CA GLU A 103 19.41 -10.70 3.95
C GLU A 103 19.50 -12.22 4.12
N VAL A 104 18.35 -12.91 4.18
CA VAL A 104 18.34 -14.38 4.27
C VAL A 104 18.97 -15.03 3.05
N LEU A 105 18.68 -14.53 1.85
CA LEU A 105 19.24 -15.04 0.59
C LEU A 105 20.77 -14.90 0.56
N ASN A 106 21.29 -13.73 0.94
CA ASN A 106 22.72 -13.47 0.99
C ASN A 106 23.40 -14.34 2.06
N HIS A 107 22.76 -14.49 3.22
CA HIS A 107 23.29 -15.34 4.30
C HIS A 107 23.38 -16.82 3.91
N MET A 108 22.43 -17.33 3.12
CA MET A 108 22.42 -18.72 2.67
C MET A 108 23.59 -19.08 1.74
N LYS A 109 24.18 -18.10 1.05
CA LYS A 109 25.29 -18.29 0.08
C LYS A 109 25.00 -19.38 -0.97
N ARG A 110 23.75 -19.44 -1.45
CA ARG A 110 23.33 -20.37 -2.51
C ARG A 110 23.16 -19.62 -3.83
N PRO A 111 23.70 -20.13 -4.95
CA PRO A 111 23.62 -19.45 -6.23
C PRO A 111 22.19 -19.44 -6.82
N PHE A 112 21.33 -20.38 -6.44
CA PHE A 112 19.96 -20.48 -6.92
C PHE A 112 19.00 -20.76 -5.75
N VAL A 113 17.98 -19.92 -5.59
CA VAL A 113 16.95 -20.08 -4.55
C VAL A 113 15.57 -19.76 -5.12
N THR A 114 14.58 -20.59 -4.80
CA THR A 114 13.16 -20.26 -5.02
C THR A 114 12.54 -19.87 -3.68
N VAL A 115 11.88 -18.70 -3.66
CA VAL A 115 11.13 -18.21 -2.49
C VAL A 115 9.65 -18.47 -2.75
N GLY A 116 9.03 -19.34 -1.95
CA GLY A 116 7.59 -19.54 -1.96
C GLY A 116 6.89 -18.42 -1.20
N VAL A 117 5.93 -17.74 -1.81
CA VAL A 117 5.24 -16.60 -1.21
C VAL A 117 3.73 -16.83 -1.15
N ASP A 118 3.15 -16.69 0.04
CA ASP A 118 1.70 -16.65 0.24
C ASP A 118 1.31 -15.39 1.04
N GLY A 119 0.10 -14.89 0.80
CA GLY A 119 -0.49 -13.76 1.48
C GLY A 119 -1.40 -12.95 0.56
N SER A 120 -2.52 -12.47 1.11
CA SER A 120 -3.49 -11.66 0.37
C SER A 120 -2.87 -10.41 -0.25
N VAL A 121 -1.96 -9.74 0.46
CA VAL A 121 -1.28 -8.55 -0.05
C VAL A 121 -0.44 -8.89 -1.28
N TYR A 122 0.38 -9.94 -1.21
CA TYR A 122 1.20 -10.36 -2.34
C TYR A 122 0.36 -10.79 -3.55
N ARG A 123 -0.78 -11.44 -3.31
CA ARG A 123 -1.68 -11.97 -4.36
C ARG A 123 -2.58 -10.91 -5.00
N PHE A 124 -3.09 -9.96 -4.23
CA PHE A 124 -4.17 -9.07 -4.68
C PHE A 124 -3.79 -7.59 -4.78
N HIS A 125 -2.67 -7.16 -4.20
CA HIS A 125 -2.23 -5.77 -4.33
C HIS A 125 -1.54 -5.56 -5.68
N PRO A 126 -1.93 -4.54 -6.49
CA PRO A 126 -1.48 -4.39 -7.87
C PRO A 126 0.04 -4.31 -8.01
N PHE A 127 0.69 -3.59 -7.10
CA PHE A 127 2.12 -3.30 -7.20
C PHE A 127 3.02 -4.12 -6.26
N PHE A 128 2.47 -4.82 -5.26
CA PHE A 128 3.28 -5.29 -4.14
C PHE A 128 4.30 -6.35 -4.58
N LYS A 129 3.87 -7.31 -5.40
CA LYS A 129 4.76 -8.33 -5.98
C LYS A 129 5.90 -7.69 -6.77
N ARG A 130 5.59 -6.79 -7.70
CA ARG A 130 6.60 -6.10 -8.53
C ARG A 130 7.60 -5.31 -7.68
N LEU A 131 7.12 -4.53 -6.71
CA LEU A 131 7.97 -3.74 -5.82
C LEU A 131 8.86 -4.62 -4.94
N LEU A 132 8.35 -5.77 -4.50
CA LEU A 132 9.09 -6.76 -3.72
C LEU A 132 10.23 -7.36 -4.57
N ASP A 133 9.91 -7.85 -5.77
CA ASP A 133 10.86 -8.49 -6.69
C ASP A 133 11.97 -7.51 -7.11
N GLU A 134 11.60 -6.28 -7.51
CA GLU A 134 12.54 -5.21 -7.86
C GLU A 134 13.47 -4.89 -6.69
N LYS A 135 12.94 -4.79 -5.48
CA LYS A 135 13.74 -4.42 -4.31
C LYS A 135 14.64 -5.56 -3.83
N ILE A 136 14.19 -6.81 -3.89
CA ILE A 136 15.05 -7.97 -3.58
C ILE A 136 16.21 -8.01 -4.56
N THR A 137 15.93 -7.87 -5.86
CA THR A 137 16.97 -7.89 -6.91
C THR A 137 18.01 -6.80 -6.70
N ALA A 138 17.61 -5.63 -6.18
CA ALA A 138 18.53 -4.54 -5.86
C ALA A 138 19.39 -4.75 -4.59
N LEU A 139 19.05 -5.72 -3.73
CA LEU A 139 19.69 -5.93 -2.43
C LEU A 139 20.47 -7.25 -2.31
N ILE A 140 20.23 -8.22 -3.19
CA ILE A 140 20.95 -9.50 -3.18
C ILE A 140 22.35 -9.39 -3.80
N ASP A 141 23.26 -10.26 -3.37
CA ASP A 141 24.59 -10.39 -3.94
C ASP A 141 24.54 -10.83 -5.41
N SER A 142 25.45 -10.34 -6.25
CA SER A 142 25.46 -10.59 -7.71
C SER A 142 25.55 -12.07 -8.12
N GLY A 143 26.02 -12.93 -7.21
CA GLY A 143 26.08 -14.38 -7.41
C GLY A 143 24.79 -15.14 -7.11
N VAL A 144 23.79 -14.48 -6.52
CA VAL A 144 22.52 -15.10 -6.12
C VAL A 144 21.46 -14.86 -7.20
N LYS A 145 20.83 -15.94 -7.66
CA LYS A 145 19.68 -15.89 -8.57
C LYS A 145 18.43 -16.37 -7.81
N VAL A 146 17.40 -15.53 -7.80
CA VAL A 146 16.14 -15.79 -7.10
C VAL A 146 14.98 -15.93 -8.07
N THR A 147 14.07 -16.86 -7.79
CA THR A 147 12.76 -16.97 -8.43
C THR A 147 11.66 -16.99 -7.37
N PHE A 148 10.47 -16.50 -7.71
CA PHE A 148 9.32 -16.47 -6.79
C PHE A 148 8.24 -17.44 -7.27
N GLY A 149 7.79 -18.30 -6.35
CA GLY A 149 6.76 -19.31 -6.56
C GLY A 149 5.50 -19.04 -5.76
#